data_AF-A0A6P1A4I2-F1
#
_entry.id   AF-A0A6P1A4I2-F1
#
_cell.length_a   1.000
_cell.length_b   1.000
_cell.length_c   1.000
_cell.angle_alpha   90.00
_cell.angle_beta   90.00
_cell.angle_gamma   90.00
#
_symmetry.space_group_name_H-M   'P 1'
#
loop_
_entity.id
_entity.type
_entity.pdbx_description
1 polymer ?
#
loop_
_entity_poly.entity_id
_entity_poly.type
_entity_poly.pdbx_seq_one_letter_code
_entity_poly.pdbx_strand_id
1 'polypeptide(L)'
;MFYLEYSVFAHLETVQVACHLNVNQARKMRYLITLNLPPPNNSLEFVKQLDGIKDLEIDEDYGLILISPKRDLYVIRVSGDMDSQKLIAIQPLVKGVHGDIKIAPTESQEEEDK
;
A
#
# COMPACT_ATOMS: atom_id res chain seq x y z
N MET A 1 -69.74 3.28 1.47
CA MET A 1 -69.08 3.94 0.33
C MET A 1 -67.73 4.45 0.82
N PHE A 2 -66.67 4.08 0.11
CA PHE A 2 -65.26 4.49 0.24
C PHE A 2 -64.35 3.84 1.30
N TYR A 3 -63.18 3.50 0.75
CA TYR A 3 -62.03 2.72 1.20
C TYR A 3 -61.02 3.55 2.03
N LEU A 4 -59.93 2.87 2.42
CA LEU A 4 -58.57 3.35 2.72
C LEU A 4 -58.28 3.69 4.20
N GLU A 5 -57.12 3.35 4.78
CA GLU A 5 -56.00 2.51 4.35
C GLU A 5 -55.13 2.19 5.57
N TYR A 6 -54.25 1.21 5.42
CA TYR A 6 -53.15 0.88 6.31
C TYR A 6 -52.32 2.12 6.71
N SER A 7 -51.80 2.13 7.95
CA SER A 7 -50.54 2.81 8.24
C SER A 7 -49.80 2.06 9.34
N VAL A 8 -49.09 1.03 8.91
CA VAL A 8 -47.93 0.47 9.62
C VAL A 8 -46.83 1.53 9.51
N PHE A 9 -46.65 2.34 10.54
CA PHE A 9 -45.43 3.13 10.69
C PHE A 9 -44.38 2.23 11.34
N ALA A 10 -43.68 1.46 10.50
CA ALA A 10 -42.40 0.87 10.87
C ALA A 10 -41.42 2.02 11.15
N HIS A 11 -41.13 2.25 12.41
CA HIS A 11 -40.08 3.16 12.86
C HIS A 11 -38.74 2.51 12.50
N LEU A 12 -38.31 2.71 11.26
CA LEU A 12 -36.93 2.43 10.83
C LEU A 12 -36.06 3.52 11.44
N GLU A 13 -35.55 3.21 12.63
CA GLU A 13 -34.43 3.91 13.24
C GLU A 13 -33.24 3.80 12.29
N THR A 14 -33.08 4.80 11.42
CA THR A 14 -31.86 4.99 10.67
C THR A 14 -30.76 5.34 11.67
N VAL A 15 -30.04 4.31 12.13
CA VAL A 15 -28.73 4.45 12.75
C VAL A 15 -27.84 5.09 11.71
N GLN A 16 -27.77 6.42 11.72
CA GLN A 16 -26.72 7.14 10.99
C GLN A 16 -25.41 6.81 11.68
N VAL A 17 -24.75 5.76 11.18
CA VAL A 17 -23.33 5.53 11.41
C VAL A 17 -22.61 6.66 10.69
N ALA A 18 -22.42 7.78 11.41
CA ALA A 18 -21.52 8.82 10.99
C ALA A 18 -20.10 8.24 11.04
N CYS A 19 -19.67 7.63 9.93
CA CYS A 19 -18.26 7.36 9.67
C CYS A 19 -17.57 8.71 9.50
N HIS A 20 -17.23 9.35 10.63
CA HIS A 20 -16.30 10.46 10.68
C HIS A 20 -14.91 9.91 10.36
N LEU A 21 -14.66 9.66 9.07
CA LEU A 21 -13.32 9.37 8.58
C LEU A 21 -12.53 10.68 8.73
N ASN A 22 -11.67 10.73 9.73
CA ASN A 22 -10.78 11.87 9.96
C ASN A 22 -9.77 11.95 8.80
N VAL A 23 -10.08 12.74 7.76
CA VAL A 23 -9.25 12.97 6.56
C VAL A 23 -8.08 13.94 6.87
N ASN A 24 -7.41 13.77 8.01
CA ASN A 24 -6.17 14.50 8.35
C ASN A 24 -5.04 13.56 8.80
N GLN A 25 -5.13 12.27 8.47
CA GLN A 25 -3.92 11.46 8.40
C GLN A 25 -3.20 11.84 7.12
N ALA A 26 -2.15 12.67 7.24
CA ALA A 26 -1.17 12.85 6.19
C ALA A 26 -0.81 11.46 5.66
N ARG A 27 -1.30 11.13 4.46
CA ARG A 27 -1.22 9.78 3.91
C ARG A 27 0.26 9.49 3.66
N LYS A 28 0.92 8.86 4.63
CA LYS A 28 2.30 8.39 4.49
C LYS A 28 2.34 7.57 3.21
N MET A 29 3.12 8.05 2.23
CA MET A 29 3.25 7.35 0.96
C MET A 29 3.93 6.01 1.23
N ARG A 30 3.41 4.97 0.59
CA ARG A 30 3.98 3.62 0.66
C ARG A 30 4.82 3.38 -0.57
N TYR A 31 5.97 2.76 -0.36
CA TYR A 31 6.91 2.43 -1.41
C TYR A 31 7.34 0.97 -1.31
N LEU A 32 7.55 0.35 -2.45
CA LEU A 32 8.23 -0.92 -2.60
C LEU A 32 9.65 -0.64 -3.08
N ILE A 33 10.64 -1.07 -2.31
CA ILE A 33 12.05 -0.89 -2.63
C ILE A 33 12.61 -2.24 -3.04
N THR A 34 13.17 -2.32 -4.24
CA THR A 34 13.93 -3.48 -4.71
C THR A 34 15.40 -3.28 -4.36
N LEU A 35 15.97 -4.26 -3.65
CA LEU A 35 17.34 -4.27 -3.15
C LEU A 35 18.07 -5.48 -3.72
N ASN A 36 19.34 -5.31 -4.07
CA ASN A 36 20.27 -6.41 -4.27
C ASN A 36 21.03 -6.66 -2.97
N LEU A 37 20.79 -7.81 -2.33
CA LEU A 37 21.35 -8.18 -1.04
C LEU A 37 22.12 -9.50 -1.16
N PRO A 38 23.40 -9.46 -1.57
CA PRO A 38 24.20 -10.67 -1.66
C PRO A 38 24.48 -11.24 -0.26
N PRO A 39 24.62 -12.56 -0.11
CA PRO A 39 25.06 -13.17 1.15
C PRO A 39 26.38 -12.57 1.63
N PRO A 40 26.55 -12.28 2.93
CA PRO A 40 25.67 -12.65 4.06
C PRO A 40 24.61 -11.59 4.44
N ASN A 41 24.45 -10.52 3.67
CA ASN A 41 23.69 -9.33 4.07
C ASN A 41 22.19 -9.38 3.67
N ASN A 42 21.60 -10.56 3.68
CA ASN A 42 20.25 -10.85 3.19
C ASN A 42 19.19 -10.90 4.31
N SER A 43 19.37 -10.09 5.36
CA SER A 43 18.47 -10.03 6.51
C SER A 43 17.74 -8.69 6.57
N LEU A 44 16.54 -8.69 7.14
CA LEU A 44 15.77 -7.46 7.36
C LEU A 44 16.50 -6.49 8.29
N GLU A 45 17.22 -7.00 9.29
CA GLU A 45 18.01 -6.20 10.22
C GLU A 45 19.11 -5.40 9.53
N PHE A 46 19.81 -6.00 8.56
CA PHE A 46 20.79 -5.30 7.74
C PHE A 46 20.13 -4.16 6.96
N VAL A 47 18.97 -4.42 6.36
CA VAL A 47 18.23 -3.42 5.56
C VAL A 47 17.77 -2.24 6.41
N LYS A 48 17.36 -2.47 7.67
CA LYS A 48 17.02 -1.41 8.64
C LYS A 48 18.18 -0.48 8.97
N GLN A 49 19.42 -0.94 8.79
CA GLN A 49 20.62 -0.14 9.08
C GLN A 49 21.12 0.65 7.87
N LEU A 50 20.55 0.45 6.68
CA LEU A 50 20.99 1.13 5.45
C LEU A 50 20.68 2.64 5.51
N ASP A 51 21.63 3.44 5.05
CA ASP A 51 21.47 4.89 4.97
C ASP A 51 20.31 5.26 4.02
N GLY A 52 19.41 6.11 4.52
CA GLY A 52 18.17 6.50 3.84
C GLY A 52 17.00 5.52 4.01
N ILE A 53 17.24 4.29 4.47
CA ILE A 53 16.16 3.36 4.85
C ILE A 53 15.94 3.36 6.36
N LYS A 54 17.00 3.57 7.16
CA LYS A 54 16.94 3.64 8.63
C LYS A 54 15.94 4.68 9.17
N ASP A 55 15.68 5.72 8.39
CA ASP A 55 14.76 6.81 8.73
C ASP A 55 13.31 6.53 8.29
N LEU A 56 13.06 5.39 7.62
CA LEU A 56 11.75 4.99 7.09
C LEU A 56 11.10 3.91 7.97
N GLU A 57 9.78 3.88 7.98
CA GLU A 57 9.04 2.81 8.64
C GLU A 57 8.94 1.60 7.71
N ILE A 58 9.68 0.52 8.03
CA ILE A 58 9.59 -0.74 7.31
C ILE A 58 8.38 -1.53 7.79
N ASP A 59 7.62 -2.07 6.85
CA ASP A 59 6.47 -2.92 7.14
C ASP A 59 6.95 -4.35 7.46
N GLU A 60 6.96 -4.67 8.75
CA GLU A 60 7.47 -5.97 9.24
C GLU A 60 6.56 -7.14 8.86
N ASP A 61 5.26 -6.90 8.68
CA ASP A 61 4.29 -7.91 8.24
C ASP A 61 4.55 -8.34 6.79
N TYR A 62 4.93 -7.39 5.93
CA TYR A 62 5.41 -7.69 4.58
C TYR A 62 6.77 -8.40 4.59
N GLY A 63 7.67 -7.97 5.48
CA GLY A 63 9.00 -8.59 5.65
C GLY A 63 9.95 -8.38 4.46
N LEU A 64 10.91 -9.29 4.31
CA LEU A 64 11.90 -9.29 3.24
C LEU A 64 11.58 -10.38 2.22
N ILE A 65 11.10 -10.00 1.04
CA ILE A 65 10.64 -10.94 0.02
C ILE A 65 11.72 -11.16 -1.03
N LEU A 66 12.18 -12.40 -1.20
CA LEU A 66 13.10 -12.76 -2.30
C LEU A 66 12.33 -12.83 -3.61
N ILE A 67 12.66 -11.96 -4.57
CA ILE A 67 12.03 -11.93 -5.90
C ILE A 67 12.88 -12.61 -6.98
N SER A 68 14.20 -12.73 -6.78
CA SER A 68 15.07 -13.43 -7.73
C SER A 68 16.30 -14.03 -7.04
N PRO A 69 16.33 -15.35 -6.76
CA PRO A 69 17.48 -16.01 -6.14
C PRO A 69 18.76 -15.93 -6.97
N LYS A 70 18.66 -15.96 -8.30
CA LYS A 70 19.85 -15.92 -9.19
C LYS A 70 20.57 -14.56 -9.20
N ARG A 71 19.92 -13.51 -8.71
CA ARG A 71 20.41 -12.13 -8.75
C ARG A 71 20.42 -11.50 -7.35
N ASP A 72 20.12 -12.30 -6.32
CA ASP A 72 20.00 -11.89 -4.93
C ASP A 72 19.11 -10.64 -4.76
N LEU A 73 17.98 -10.60 -5.49
CA LEU A 73 17.06 -9.47 -5.45
C LEU A 73 15.94 -9.72 -4.45
N TYR A 74 15.74 -8.72 -3.60
CA TYR A 74 14.74 -8.72 -2.55
C TYR A 74 13.88 -7.45 -2.64
N VAL A 75 12.67 -7.52 -2.10
CA VAL A 75 11.75 -6.40 -1.99
C VAL A 75 11.34 -6.20 -0.55
N ILE A 76 11.30 -4.94 -0.13
CA ILE A 76 10.71 -4.52 1.14
C ILE A 76 9.62 -3.49 0.87
N ARG A 77 8.66 -3.40 1.79
CA ARG A 77 7.66 -2.33 1.83
C ARG A 77 8.03 -1.33 2.91
N VAL A 78 8.03 -0.05 2.57
CA VAL A 78 8.29 1.04 3.50
C VAL A 78 7.20 2.11 3.41
N SER A 79 6.98 2.81 4.50
CA SER A 79 6.10 3.97 4.58
C SER A 79 6.89 5.17 5.09
N GLY A 80 6.72 6.34 4.46
CA GLY A 80 7.42 7.55 4.88
C GLY A 80 7.46 8.62 3.80
N ASP A 81 8.05 9.76 4.15
CA ASP A 81 8.46 10.76 3.17
C ASP A 81 9.86 10.38 2.68
N MET A 82 9.98 10.08 1.38
CA MET A 82 11.22 9.57 0.82
C MET A 82 11.40 10.10 -0.60
N ASP A 83 12.57 10.68 -0.86
CA ASP A 83 13.00 11.01 -2.21
C ASP A 83 13.67 9.77 -2.85
N SER A 84 12.96 9.15 -3.78
CA SER A 84 13.42 7.93 -4.47
C SER A 84 14.73 8.14 -5.23
N GLN A 85 14.96 9.31 -5.83
CA GLN A 85 16.18 9.58 -6.59
C GLN A 85 17.37 9.75 -5.65
N LYS A 86 17.17 10.45 -4.53
CA LYS A 86 18.17 10.59 -3.48
C LYS A 86 18.54 9.23 -2.89
N LEU A 87 17.55 8.36 -2.62
CA LEU A 87 17.80 7.02 -2.09
C LEU A 87 18.66 6.18 -3.05
N ILE A 88 18.33 6.18 -4.34
CA ILE A 88 19.10 5.45 -5.36
C ILE A 88 20.53 6.01 -5.47
N ALA A 89 20.71 7.32 -5.29
CA ALA A 89 22.04 7.95 -5.33
C ALA A 89 22.92 7.59 -4.12
N ILE A 90 22.34 7.49 -2.91
CA ILE A 90 23.10 7.18 -1.68
C ILE A 90 23.31 5.68 -1.47
N GLN A 91 22.39 4.83 -1.96
CA GLN A 91 22.41 3.39 -1.70
C GLN A 91 22.50 2.58 -3.00
N PRO A 92 23.70 2.15 -3.45
CA PRO A 92 23.88 1.42 -4.71
C PRO A 92 23.25 0.01 -4.74
N LEU A 93 22.84 -0.49 -3.57
CA LEU A 93 22.12 -1.74 -3.42
C LEU A 93 20.67 -1.61 -3.88
N VAL A 94 20.09 -0.41 -3.86
CA VAL A 94 18.75 -0.15 -4.37
C VAL A 94 18.77 -0.26 -5.89
N LYS A 95 17.95 -1.16 -6.43
CA LYS A 95 17.79 -1.39 -7.88
C LYS A 95 16.54 -0.75 -8.44
N GLY A 96 15.56 -0.46 -7.59
CA GLY A 96 14.33 0.19 -8.00
C GLY A 96 13.52 0.64 -6.79
N VAL A 97 12.76 1.72 -6.98
CA VAL A 97 11.78 2.21 -6.02
C VAL A 97 10.48 2.38 -6.78
N HIS A 98 9.42 1.78 -6.28
CA HIS A 98 8.08 1.86 -6.85
C HIS A 98 7.13 2.42 -5.79
N GLY A 99 6.43 3.51 -6.09
CA GLY A 99 5.32 3.97 -5.23
C GLY A 99 4.19 2.95 -5.24
N ASP A 100 3.28 3.02 -4.26
CA ASP A 100 2.06 2.21 -4.18
C ASP A 100 1.29 2.22 -5.51
N ILE A 101 1.54 1.20 -6.35
CA ILE A 101 0.85 1.04 -7.63
C ILE A 101 -0.56 0.58 -7.28
N LYS A 102 -1.53 1.48 -7.41
CA LYS A 102 -2.94 1.11 -7.37
C LYS A 102 -3.23 0.23 -8.58
N ILE A 103 -3.24 -1.08 -8.39
CA ILE A 103 -3.78 -2.01 -9.38
C ILE A 103 -5.29 -1.93 -9.24
N ALA A 104 -5.93 -1.12 -10.08
CA ALA A 104 -7.38 -1.15 -10.22
C ALA A 104 -7.77 -2.34 -11.11
N PRO A 105 -8.87 -3.05 -10.81
CA PRO A 105 -9.42 -4.00 -11.76
C PRO A 105 -9.72 -3.27 -13.06
N THR A 106 -9.28 -3.81 -14.19
CA THR A 106 -9.70 -3.32 -15.50
C THR A 106 -11.22 -3.51 -15.58
N GLU A 107 -11.97 -2.42 -15.63
CA GLU A 107 -13.39 -2.47 -15.94
C GLU A 107 -13.51 -3.13 -17.33
N SER A 108 -14.05 -4.34 -17.36
CA SER A 108 -14.43 -5.01 -18.60
C SER A 108 -15.45 -4.10 -19.28
N GLN A 109 -15.08 -3.43 -20.36
CA GLN A 109 -16.06 -2.77 -21.22
C GLN A 109 -16.90 -3.90 -21.83
N GLU A 110 -18.12 -4.08 -21.32
CA GLU A 110 -19.16 -4.82 -22.03
C GLU A 110 -19.43 -4.03 -23.32
N GLU A 111 -18.88 -4.52 -24.43
CA GLU A 111 -19.28 -4.12 -25.77
C GLU A 111 -20.77 -4.46 -25.92
N GLU A 112 -21.61 -3.45 -25.73
CA GLU A 112 -23.03 -3.48 -26.09
C GLU A 112 -23.10 -3.50 -27.62
N ASP A 113 -23.01 -4.70 -28.20
CA ASP A 113 -23.35 -4.96 -29.60
C ASP A 113 -24.86 -4.77 -29.76
N LYS A 114 -25.25 -3.71 -30.45
CA LYS A 114 -26.63 -3.41 -30.82
C LYS A 114 -26.73 -3.06 -32.30
#